data_AF-A0A387B161-F1
#
_entry.id   AF-A0A387B161-F1
#
_cell.length_a   1.000
_cell.length_b   1.000
_cell.length_c   1.000
_cell.angle_alpha   90.00
_cell.angle_beta   90.00
_cell.angle_gamma   90.00
#
_symmetry.space_group_name_H-M   'P 1'
#
loop_
_entity.id
_entity.type
_entity.pdbx_description
1 polymer ?
#
loop_
_entity_poly.entity_id
_entity_poly.type
_entity_poly.pdbx_seq_one_letter_code
_entity_poly.pdbx_strand_id
1 'polypeptide(L)'
;MYMKDLWTILVIFIQPVLWWGVIRTYLNYRKRIKQERKNYNTSIYSNNFEMKHFWTSLVVFGIIGSILTSLMGIYLAIPWIVIYEILIFINLLIIPGQFMAVLDFAVATGLTFLVDQMGWLSQFDLSDSQQVIPSYQNVLALLTVIVLLLGFYIKHYFGKHNSPRIFTNQRGTKVAGYLNKGFSIIPLLVLIPSNQIHEVINFWPVFSVGTHSFTLMILPVLFGIRMTVFKTMPNDLFHKLGNKILWVAVLGIALTAVSYWFPEISIYAILVLTILYLAVVLRVKMQDHNSDNWFDQAVNGLRVIAIRPQTPADKMGIKIGDLIVEVNNEAVHSEDEFYKALLDSPTFCRLKVINRNGRIKIVETAIYSDAPTEMGVEVFEVE
;
A
#
# COMPACT_ATOMS: atom_id res chain seq x y z
N MET A 1 -2.55 14.10 39.12
CA MET A 1 -1.52 13.09 38.76
C MET A 1 -2.10 12.09 37.77
N TYR A 2 -3.07 11.25 38.14
CA TYR A 2 -3.61 10.16 37.31
C TYR A 2 -4.09 10.47 35.87
N MET A 3 -4.65 11.66 35.59
CA MET A 3 -5.09 11.98 34.22
C MET A 3 -3.94 12.24 33.24
N LYS A 4 -2.82 12.82 33.68
CA LYS A 4 -1.65 13.02 32.82
C LYS A 4 -1.02 11.68 32.47
N ASP A 5 -0.89 10.79 33.46
CA ASP A 5 -0.27 9.47 33.29
C ASP A 5 -1.12 8.56 32.37
N LEU A 6 -2.46 8.59 32.53
CA LEU A 6 -3.38 7.86 31.64
C LEU A 6 -3.33 8.38 30.20
N TRP A 7 -3.23 9.69 30.01
CA TRP A 7 -3.13 10.31 28.69
C TRP A 7 -1.81 9.96 28.00
N THR A 8 -0.70 9.98 28.74
CA THR A 8 0.62 9.54 28.26
C THR A 8 0.61 8.05 27.88
N ILE A 9 -0.02 7.18 28.68
CA ILE A 9 -0.16 5.75 28.35
C ILE A 9 -1.06 5.54 27.12
N LEU A 10 -2.15 6.29 26.98
CA LEU A 10 -3.04 6.25 25.82
C LEU A 10 -2.33 6.70 24.53
N VAL A 11 -1.53 7.75 24.59
CA VAL A 11 -0.75 8.27 23.45
C VAL A 11 0.38 7.31 23.06
N ILE A 12 1.07 6.71 24.03
CA ILE A 12 2.23 5.84 23.77
C ILE A 12 1.80 4.42 23.36
N PHE A 13 0.81 3.81 24.03
CA PHE A 13 0.46 2.39 23.84
C PHE A 13 -0.82 2.15 23.04
N ILE A 14 -1.77 3.09 23.06
CA ILE A 14 -3.07 2.96 22.39
C ILE A 14 -3.10 3.83 21.13
N GLN A 15 -1.92 4.08 20.52
CA GLN A 15 -1.74 4.94 19.33
C GLN A 15 -2.99 4.98 18.45
N PRO A 16 -3.79 6.07 18.51
CA PRO A 16 -5.11 6.11 17.87
C PRO A 16 -5.05 5.78 16.38
N VAL A 17 -3.92 6.15 15.76
CA VAL A 17 -3.59 5.85 14.37
C VAL A 17 -3.58 4.35 14.10
N LEU A 18 -2.94 3.54 14.94
CA LEU A 18 -2.84 2.08 14.77
C LEU A 18 -4.22 1.43 14.82
N TRP A 19 -4.99 1.71 15.87
CA TRP A 19 -6.33 1.13 16.03
C TRP A 19 -7.28 1.55 14.92
N TRP A 20 -7.23 2.82 14.53
CA TRP A 20 -8.03 3.29 13.43
C TRP A 20 -7.58 2.68 12.09
N GLY A 21 -6.30 2.40 11.91
CA GLY A 21 -5.79 1.66 10.75
C GLY A 21 -6.32 0.24 10.68
N VAL A 22 -6.38 -0.46 11.81
CA VAL A 22 -6.99 -1.81 11.91
C VAL A 22 -8.47 -1.76 11.55
N ILE A 23 -9.23 -0.83 12.16
CA ILE A 23 -10.67 -0.63 11.87
C ILE A 23 -10.86 -0.34 10.38
N ARG A 24 -10.08 0.57 9.82
CA ARG A 24 -10.21 0.98 8.42
C ARG A 24 -9.83 -0.14 7.45
N THR A 25 -8.84 -0.97 7.79
CA THR A 25 -8.50 -2.19 7.02
C THR A 25 -9.67 -3.18 7.02
N TYR A 26 -10.30 -3.39 8.19
CA TYR A 26 -11.48 -4.24 8.30
C TYR A 26 -12.68 -3.71 7.50
N LEU A 27 -12.92 -2.41 7.54
CA LEU A 27 -13.98 -1.76 6.75
C LEU A 27 -13.71 -1.89 5.24
N ASN A 28 -12.45 -1.81 4.81
CA ASN A 28 -12.07 -2.02 3.41
C ASN A 28 -12.36 -3.46 2.95
N TYR A 29 -12.00 -4.45 3.77
CA TYR A 29 -12.33 -5.85 3.53
C TYR A 29 -13.86 -6.05 3.37
N ARG A 30 -14.66 -5.57 4.33
CA ARG A 30 -16.13 -5.69 4.24
C ARG A 30 -16.70 -5.00 3.00
N LYS A 31 -16.20 -3.81 2.67
CA LYS A 31 -16.61 -3.07 1.47
C LYS A 31 -16.24 -3.82 0.18
N ARG A 32 -15.08 -4.47 0.13
CA ARG A 32 -14.67 -5.32 -1.00
C ARG A 32 -15.62 -6.50 -1.16
N ILE A 33 -15.84 -7.31 -0.11
CA ILE A 33 -16.71 -8.48 -0.19
C ILE A 33 -18.13 -8.10 -0.60
N LYS A 34 -18.68 -7.00 -0.06
CA LYS A 34 -20.00 -6.50 -0.46
C LYS A 34 -20.05 -6.09 -1.93
N GLN A 35 -18.97 -5.53 -2.46
CA GLN A 35 -18.88 -5.11 -3.86
C GLN A 35 -18.67 -6.29 -4.81
N GLU A 36 -17.82 -7.26 -4.45
CA GLU A 36 -17.65 -8.48 -5.22
C GLU A 36 -18.96 -9.24 -5.34
N ARG A 37 -19.66 -9.48 -4.22
CA ARG A 37 -20.97 -10.17 -4.24
C ARG A 37 -22.05 -9.41 -4.99
N LYS A 38 -21.99 -8.07 -5.03
CA LYS A 38 -22.93 -7.26 -5.79
C LYS A 38 -22.69 -7.35 -7.29
N ASN A 39 -21.42 -7.40 -7.71
CA ASN A 39 -21.05 -7.33 -9.12
C ASN A 39 -20.89 -8.70 -9.78
N TYR A 40 -20.63 -9.75 -9.00
CA TYR A 40 -20.27 -11.08 -9.50
C TYR A 40 -21.07 -12.20 -8.83
N ASN A 41 -22.10 -11.87 -8.03
CA ASN A 41 -22.91 -12.78 -7.20
C ASN A 41 -22.14 -13.64 -6.16
N THR A 42 -20.81 -13.66 -6.25
CA THR A 42 -19.91 -14.41 -5.37
C THR A 42 -18.75 -13.52 -4.91
N SER A 43 -17.98 -13.97 -3.91
CA SER A 43 -16.73 -13.31 -3.53
C SER A 43 -15.56 -13.95 -4.25
N ILE A 44 -14.75 -13.16 -4.94
CA ILE A 44 -13.59 -13.66 -5.69
C ILE A 44 -12.54 -14.20 -4.72
N TYR A 45 -12.24 -13.42 -3.67
CA TYR A 45 -11.39 -13.85 -2.57
C TYR A 45 -12.20 -13.82 -1.27
N SER A 46 -12.59 -14.99 -0.78
CA SER A 46 -13.35 -15.12 0.47
C SER A 46 -12.50 -14.85 1.73
N ASN A 47 -11.18 -14.98 1.63
CA ASN A 47 -10.27 -14.75 2.74
C ASN A 47 -10.08 -13.25 3.04
N ASN A 48 -9.66 -12.96 4.27
CA ASN A 48 -9.32 -11.61 4.72
C ASN A 48 -7.82 -11.32 4.51
N PHE A 49 -7.38 -11.38 3.24
CA PHE A 49 -5.98 -11.13 2.91
C PHE A 49 -5.53 -9.71 3.27
N GLU A 50 -6.43 -8.72 3.30
CA GLU A 50 -6.10 -7.35 3.67
C GLU A 50 -5.59 -7.26 5.11
N MET A 51 -6.29 -7.92 6.04
CA MET A 51 -5.86 -7.96 7.44
C MET A 51 -4.58 -8.77 7.60
N LYS A 52 -4.43 -9.89 6.88
CA LYS A 52 -3.17 -10.66 6.88
C LYS A 52 -2.00 -9.79 6.41
N HIS A 53 -2.15 -9.07 5.31
CA HIS A 53 -1.12 -8.15 4.79
C HIS A 53 -0.83 -7.01 5.76
N PHE A 54 -1.85 -6.44 6.42
CA PHE A 54 -1.67 -5.41 7.43
C PHE A 54 -0.76 -5.91 8.56
N TRP A 55 -1.11 -7.02 9.22
CA TRP A 55 -0.32 -7.54 10.35
C TRP A 55 1.07 -8.04 9.96
N THR A 56 1.17 -8.77 8.84
CA THR A 56 2.47 -9.29 8.37
C THR A 56 3.42 -8.16 8.01
N SER A 57 2.93 -7.11 7.34
CA SER A 57 3.76 -5.94 7.04
C SER A 57 4.08 -5.10 8.28
N LEU A 58 3.13 -4.92 9.19
CA LEU A 58 3.31 -4.21 10.46
C LEU A 58 4.49 -4.80 11.25
N VAL A 59 4.54 -6.14 11.38
CA VAL A 59 5.62 -6.82 12.11
C VAL A 59 6.93 -6.78 11.32
N VAL A 60 6.92 -7.22 10.06
CA VAL A 60 8.16 -7.37 9.28
C VAL A 60 8.84 -6.02 9.03
N PHE A 61 8.10 -5.04 8.52
CA PHE A 61 8.65 -3.71 8.24
C PHE A 61 8.84 -2.88 9.52
N GLY A 62 8.05 -3.14 10.57
CA GLY A 62 8.23 -2.50 11.87
C GLY A 62 9.55 -2.92 12.51
N ILE A 63 9.87 -4.22 12.54
CA ILE A 63 11.15 -4.73 13.05
C ILE A 63 12.31 -4.22 12.20
N ILE A 64 12.28 -4.42 10.87
CA ILE A 64 13.37 -4.01 9.99
C ILE A 64 13.59 -2.50 10.08
N GLY A 65 12.51 -1.72 10.01
CA GLY A 65 12.59 -0.26 10.07
C GLY A 65 13.10 0.23 11.42
N SER A 66 12.63 -0.35 12.52
CA SER A 66 13.10 -0.01 13.87
C SER A 66 14.59 -0.30 14.07
N ILE A 67 15.09 -1.40 13.50
CA ILE A 67 16.52 -1.71 13.51
C ILE A 67 17.30 -0.64 12.73
N LEU A 68 16.85 -0.31 11.51
CA LEU A 68 17.50 0.70 10.68
C LEU A 68 17.53 2.07 11.34
N THR A 69 16.40 2.54 11.87
CA THR A 69 16.29 3.86 12.53
C THR A 69 17.13 3.92 13.81
N SER A 70 17.16 2.83 14.60
CA SER A 70 17.99 2.74 15.81
C SER A 70 19.48 2.69 15.50
N LEU A 71 19.90 1.90 14.50
CA LEU A 71 21.31 1.81 14.08
C LEU A 71 21.83 3.14 13.52
N MET A 72 20.97 3.90 12.83
CA MET A 72 21.30 5.23 12.32
C MET A 72 21.27 6.30 13.43
N GLY A 73 20.82 5.97 14.65
CA GLY A 73 20.72 6.93 15.76
C GLY A 73 19.73 8.06 15.49
N ILE A 74 18.68 7.81 14.70
CA ILE A 74 17.73 8.85 14.28
C ILE A 74 16.94 9.34 15.50
N TYR A 75 17.11 10.62 15.82
CA TYR A 75 16.29 11.31 16.81
C TYR A 75 15.43 12.41 16.19
N LEU A 76 14.22 12.59 16.71
CA LEU A 76 13.24 13.55 16.18
C LEU A 76 12.82 14.56 17.25
N ALA A 77 12.53 15.78 16.81
CA ALA A 77 11.96 16.81 17.67
C ALA A 77 10.46 16.55 17.91
N ILE A 78 10.00 16.77 19.14
CA ILE A 78 8.60 16.57 19.54
C ILE A 78 7.62 17.37 18.67
N PRO A 79 7.86 18.67 18.35
CA PRO A 79 6.95 19.44 17.50
C PRO A 79 6.73 18.80 16.11
N TRP A 80 7.77 18.24 15.52
CA TRP A 80 7.68 17.55 14.23
C TRP A 80 6.82 16.28 14.34
N ILE A 81 7.02 15.47 15.39
CA ILE A 81 6.23 14.25 15.63
C ILE A 81 4.75 14.59 15.78
N VAL A 82 4.42 15.59 16.61
CA VAL A 82 3.02 15.99 16.85
C VAL A 82 2.34 16.43 15.54
N ILE A 83 3.00 17.27 14.74
CA ILE A 83 2.47 17.69 13.43
C ILE A 83 2.27 16.47 12.52
N TYR A 84 3.26 15.57 12.46
CA TYR A 84 3.17 14.35 11.67
C TYR A 84 1.99 13.45 12.11
N GLU A 85 1.83 13.21 13.41
CA GLU A 85 0.75 12.38 13.96
C GLU A 85 -0.64 12.97 13.68
N ILE A 86 -0.79 14.30 13.79
CA ILE A 86 -2.03 14.99 13.42
C ILE A 86 -2.32 14.79 11.93
N LEU A 87 -1.32 14.95 11.06
CA LEU A 87 -1.48 14.79 9.61
C LEU A 87 -1.91 13.37 9.23
N ILE A 88 -1.24 12.34 9.78
CA ILE A 88 -1.61 10.94 9.49
C ILE A 88 -2.99 10.61 10.04
N PHE A 89 -3.35 11.10 11.23
CA PHE A 89 -4.68 10.89 11.81
C PHE A 89 -5.77 11.53 10.93
N ILE A 90 -5.55 12.77 10.49
CA ILE A 90 -6.44 13.46 9.54
C ILE A 90 -6.55 12.70 8.22
N ASN A 91 -5.44 12.25 7.63
CA ASN A 91 -5.45 11.49 6.38
C ASN A 91 -6.25 10.18 6.54
N LEU A 92 -6.09 9.53 7.69
CA LEU A 92 -6.76 8.30 8.06
C LEU A 92 -8.26 8.50 8.41
N LEU A 93 -8.71 9.72 8.70
CA LEU A 93 -10.12 10.07 8.91
C LEU A 93 -10.79 10.57 7.62
N ILE A 94 -10.19 11.59 6.98
CA ILE A 94 -10.84 12.41 5.95
C ILE A 94 -10.69 11.84 4.54
N ILE A 95 -9.53 11.32 4.16
CA ILE A 95 -9.23 11.02 2.76
C ILE A 95 -9.25 9.52 2.52
N PRO A 96 -10.26 8.93 1.83
CA PRO A 96 -10.32 7.49 1.60
C PRO A 96 -9.23 7.03 0.61
N GLY A 97 -8.03 6.72 1.12
CA GLY A 97 -7.03 5.90 0.45
C GLY A 97 -5.90 6.65 -0.24
N GLN A 98 -5.82 7.98 -0.21
CA GLN A 98 -4.65 8.70 -0.77
C GLN A 98 -3.51 8.78 0.26
N PHE A 99 -3.13 7.62 0.78
CA PHE A 99 -2.00 7.54 1.70
C PHE A 99 -0.72 7.62 0.89
N MET A 100 0.13 8.58 1.24
CA MET A 100 1.42 8.78 0.60
C MET A 100 2.39 9.18 1.70
N ALA A 101 2.97 8.19 2.38
CA ALA A 101 3.87 8.38 3.53
C ALA A 101 4.89 9.51 3.30
N VAL A 102 5.48 9.52 2.10
CA VAL A 102 6.48 10.50 1.66
C VAL A 102 5.92 11.94 1.63
N LEU A 103 4.67 12.11 1.18
CA LEU A 103 4.00 13.42 1.20
C LEU A 103 3.71 13.88 2.62
N ASP A 104 3.16 13.00 3.46
CA ASP A 104 2.85 13.34 4.85
C ASP A 104 4.11 13.80 5.59
N PHE A 105 5.24 13.11 5.35
CA PHE A 105 6.56 13.51 5.85
C PHE A 105 7.03 14.87 5.35
N ALA A 106 6.93 15.12 4.04
CA ALA A 106 7.33 16.39 3.45
C ALA A 106 6.49 17.56 3.96
N VAL A 107 5.17 17.36 4.07
CA VAL A 107 4.24 18.36 4.60
C VAL A 107 4.51 18.60 6.08
N ALA A 108 4.71 17.55 6.90
CA ALA A 108 5.08 17.72 8.30
C ALA A 108 6.35 18.56 8.44
N THR A 109 7.39 18.23 7.67
CA THR A 109 8.65 18.96 7.67
C THR A 109 8.50 20.42 7.25
N GLY A 110 7.76 20.68 6.17
CA GLY A 110 7.50 22.04 5.70
C GLY A 110 6.70 22.87 6.70
N LEU A 111 5.68 22.29 7.34
CA LEU A 111 4.91 22.95 8.38
C LEU A 111 5.77 23.24 9.62
N THR A 112 6.57 22.26 10.08
CA THR A 112 7.46 22.51 11.23
C THR A 112 8.47 23.60 10.92
N PHE A 113 9.05 23.62 9.71
CA PHE A 113 9.95 24.70 9.27
C PHE A 113 9.24 26.07 9.29
N LEU A 114 8.01 26.17 8.78
CA LEU A 114 7.26 27.43 8.78
C LEU A 114 6.92 27.92 10.19
N VAL A 115 6.48 27.01 11.07
CA VAL A 115 6.13 27.34 12.47
C VAL A 115 7.37 27.78 13.26
N ASP A 116 8.52 27.17 12.98
CA ASP A 116 9.82 27.57 13.53
C ASP A 116 10.22 28.99 13.08
N GLN A 117 10.14 29.28 11.78
CA GLN A 117 10.44 30.62 11.23
C GLN A 117 9.52 31.72 11.77
N MET A 118 8.28 31.40 12.13
CA MET A 118 7.34 32.33 12.75
C MET A 118 7.61 32.55 14.25
N GLY A 119 8.56 31.83 14.85
CA GLY A 119 8.85 31.88 16.28
C GLY A 119 7.75 31.27 17.16
N TRP A 120 6.72 30.64 16.58
CA TRP A 120 5.61 30.07 17.33
C TRP A 120 6.05 28.89 18.19
N LEU A 121 7.07 28.15 17.75
CA LEU A 121 7.63 27.06 18.55
C LEU A 121 8.19 27.55 19.89
N SER A 122 8.80 28.74 19.93
CA SER A 122 9.33 29.34 21.17
C SER A 122 8.26 29.83 22.16
N GLN A 123 6.99 29.94 21.73
CA GLN A 123 5.88 30.29 22.63
C GLN A 123 5.33 29.08 23.40
N PHE A 124 5.61 27.86 22.91
CA PHE A 124 5.35 26.66 23.67
C PHE A 124 6.48 26.53 24.69
N ASP A 125 6.19 26.90 25.94
CA ASP A 125 7.07 26.75 27.10
C ASP A 125 7.27 25.25 27.42
N LEU A 126 7.93 24.55 26.51
CA LEU A 126 8.50 23.22 26.70
C LEU A 126 9.78 23.42 27.51
N SER A 127 9.56 23.78 28.78
CA SER A 127 10.55 24.10 29.77
C SER A 127 11.64 23.02 29.75
N ASP A 128 12.88 23.48 29.60
CA ASP A 128 14.12 22.71 29.82
C ASP A 128 14.79 21.98 28.63
N SER A 129 14.40 22.21 27.38
CA SER A 129 15.17 21.64 26.24
C SER A 129 15.66 22.68 25.24
N GLN A 130 16.99 22.76 25.08
CA GLN A 130 17.67 23.41 23.95
C GLN A 130 17.34 22.76 22.57
N GLN A 131 16.27 21.98 22.45
CA GLN A 131 16.01 21.09 21.31
C GLN A 131 14.58 21.21 20.77
N VAL A 132 14.07 22.44 20.75
CA VAL A 132 12.85 22.82 20.04
C VAL A 132 13.05 22.74 18.51
N ILE A 133 14.29 22.88 18.02
CA ILE A 133 14.61 22.95 16.60
C ILE A 133 14.78 21.53 16.00
N PRO A 134 14.01 21.16 14.95
CA PRO A 134 14.15 19.89 14.26
C PRO A 134 15.51 19.71 13.58
N SER A 135 16.15 18.55 13.76
CA SER A 135 17.29 18.14 12.94
C SER A 135 16.80 17.64 11.57
N TYR A 136 16.90 18.48 10.54
CA TYR A 136 16.50 18.10 9.17
C TYR A 136 17.32 16.95 8.60
N GLN A 137 18.55 16.73 9.07
CA GLN A 137 19.37 15.56 8.72
C GLN A 137 18.71 14.26 9.17
N ASN A 138 18.19 14.23 10.40
CA ASN A 138 17.51 13.05 10.93
C ASN A 138 16.16 12.81 10.25
N VAL A 139 15.43 13.89 9.93
CA VAL A 139 14.19 13.78 9.15
C VAL A 139 14.47 13.25 7.74
N LEU A 140 15.55 13.70 7.09
CA LEU A 140 15.99 13.16 5.81
C LEU A 140 16.37 11.68 5.91
N ALA A 141 17.13 11.30 6.93
CA ALA A 141 17.51 9.91 7.18
C ALA A 141 16.27 9.02 7.36
N LEU A 142 15.28 9.48 8.13
CA LEU A 142 14.03 8.78 8.34
C LEU A 142 13.21 8.66 7.06
N LEU A 143 13.12 9.74 6.28
CA LEU A 143 12.47 9.71 4.96
C LEU A 143 13.12 8.70 4.03
N THR A 144 14.45 8.64 4.00
CA THR A 144 15.21 7.66 3.21
C THR A 144 14.86 6.22 3.61
N VAL A 145 14.82 5.91 4.92
CA VAL A 145 14.38 4.59 5.43
C VAL A 145 12.95 4.30 4.98
N ILE A 146 12.06 5.28 5.07
CA ILE A 146 10.65 5.12 4.67
C ILE A 146 10.50 4.85 3.18
N VAL A 147 11.19 5.61 2.32
CA VAL A 147 11.15 5.40 0.86
C VAL A 147 11.69 4.00 0.51
N LEU A 148 12.76 3.55 1.18
CA LEU A 148 13.32 2.21 1.01
C LEU A 148 12.30 1.13 1.36
N LEU A 149 11.75 1.18 2.57
CA LEU A 149 10.78 0.21 3.07
C LEU A 149 9.49 0.23 2.24
N LEU A 150 9.01 1.41 1.84
CA LEU A 150 7.83 1.57 0.99
C LEU A 150 8.04 0.92 -0.39
N GLY A 151 9.22 1.07 -0.99
CA GLY A 151 9.56 0.42 -2.26
C GLY A 151 9.46 -1.11 -2.19
N PHE A 152 10.01 -1.70 -1.13
CA PHE A 152 9.88 -3.14 -0.87
C PHE A 152 8.45 -3.57 -0.56
N TYR A 153 7.73 -2.79 0.25
CA TYR A 153 6.34 -3.05 0.62
C TYR A 153 5.43 -3.10 -0.62
N ILE A 154 5.51 -2.09 -1.49
CA ILE A 154 4.73 -2.01 -2.73
C ILE A 154 5.05 -3.20 -3.64
N LYS A 155 6.34 -3.48 -3.85
CA LYS A 155 6.80 -4.60 -4.68
C LYS A 155 6.29 -5.95 -4.18
N HIS A 156 6.24 -6.14 -2.85
CA HIS A 156 5.90 -7.42 -2.27
C HIS A 156 4.38 -7.66 -2.13
N TYR A 157 3.59 -6.65 -1.77
CA TYR A 157 2.18 -6.86 -1.41
C TYR A 157 1.17 -6.45 -2.49
N PHE A 158 1.49 -5.51 -3.37
CA PHE A 158 0.50 -4.95 -4.29
C PHE A 158 0.40 -5.74 -5.60
N GLY A 159 -0.81 -5.80 -6.17
CA GLY A 159 -1.10 -6.46 -7.45
C GLY A 159 -1.22 -7.99 -7.42
N LYS A 160 -1.10 -8.61 -6.24
CA LYS A 160 -1.25 -10.07 -6.05
C LYS A 160 -2.69 -10.56 -5.97
N HIS A 161 -3.58 -9.76 -5.39
CA HIS A 161 -5.00 -10.07 -5.23
C HIS A 161 -5.81 -9.06 -6.04
N ASN A 162 -6.40 -9.52 -7.14
CA ASN A 162 -7.03 -8.65 -8.13
C ASN A 162 -8.55 -8.75 -8.03
N SER A 163 -9.17 -7.69 -7.50
CA SER A 163 -10.63 -7.54 -7.41
C SER A 163 -11.06 -6.48 -8.44
N PRO A 164 -11.51 -6.90 -9.64
CA PRO A 164 -11.87 -5.98 -10.71
C PRO A 164 -13.08 -5.13 -10.33
N ARG A 165 -13.11 -3.92 -10.86
CA ARG A 165 -14.29 -3.07 -10.91
C ARG A 165 -14.57 -2.72 -12.35
N ILE A 166 -15.84 -2.75 -12.71
CA ILE A 166 -16.28 -2.41 -14.06
C ILE A 166 -16.40 -0.88 -14.13
N PHE A 167 -15.77 -0.31 -15.16
CA PHE A 167 -15.87 1.09 -15.53
C PHE A 167 -16.32 1.17 -16.99
N THR A 168 -16.76 2.36 -17.41
CA THR A 168 -17.09 2.64 -18.81
C THR A 168 -16.03 3.59 -19.37
N ASN A 169 -15.45 3.23 -20.52
CA ASN A 169 -14.53 4.11 -21.24
C ASN A 169 -15.29 5.25 -21.95
N GLN A 170 -14.59 6.28 -22.44
CA GLN A 170 -15.12 7.36 -23.28
C GLN A 170 -15.89 6.85 -24.52
N ARG A 171 -15.57 5.64 -24.99
CA ARG A 171 -16.23 4.96 -26.11
C ARG A 171 -17.51 4.20 -25.73
N GLY A 172 -17.93 4.25 -24.46
CA GLY A 172 -19.10 3.50 -23.97
C GLY A 172 -18.84 2.01 -23.69
N THR A 173 -17.63 1.51 -23.94
CA THR A 173 -17.29 0.09 -23.70
C THR A 173 -17.02 -0.18 -22.22
N LYS A 174 -17.52 -1.32 -21.71
CA LYS A 174 -17.21 -1.83 -20.36
C LYS A 174 -15.73 -2.25 -20.31
N VAL A 175 -15.01 -1.78 -19.29
CA VAL A 175 -13.59 -2.09 -19.05
C VAL A 175 -13.36 -2.44 -17.58
N ALA A 176 -12.44 -3.39 -17.34
CA ALA A 176 -12.07 -3.79 -15.99
C ALA A 176 -10.92 -2.94 -15.46
N GLY A 177 -11.10 -2.34 -14.29
CA GLY A 177 -10.06 -1.61 -13.55
C GLY A 177 -9.77 -2.28 -12.21
N TYR A 178 -8.49 -2.46 -11.90
CA TYR A 178 -8.02 -3.10 -10.67
C TYR A 178 -7.60 -2.03 -9.68
N LEU A 179 -8.45 -1.79 -8.68
CA LEU A 179 -8.23 -0.75 -7.68
C LEU A 179 -7.46 -1.30 -6.48
N ASN A 180 -6.21 -0.88 -6.30
CA ASN A 180 -5.47 -1.13 -5.07
C ASN A 180 -5.89 -0.15 -3.97
N LYS A 181 -6.23 -0.70 -2.80
CA LYS A 181 -6.51 0.04 -1.55
C LYS A 181 -5.71 -0.49 -0.37
N GLY A 182 -4.72 -1.34 -0.62
CA GLY A 182 -3.87 -1.90 0.42
C GLY A 182 -3.09 -0.78 1.11
N PHE A 183 -3.09 -0.82 2.44
CA PHE A 183 -2.25 0.03 3.27
C PHE A 183 -1.92 -0.73 4.57
N SER A 184 -0.91 -0.25 5.29
CA SER A 184 -0.51 -0.75 6.60
C SER A 184 0.08 0.38 7.44
N ILE A 185 0.18 0.14 8.74
CA ILE A 185 0.85 1.03 9.69
C ILE A 185 2.09 0.32 10.18
N ILE A 186 3.23 0.96 10.00
CA ILE A 186 4.55 0.45 10.33
C ILE A 186 5.04 1.16 11.59
N PRO A 187 5.10 0.48 12.75
CA PRO A 187 5.62 1.05 13.99
C PRO A 187 7.15 1.11 13.91
N LEU A 188 7.71 2.30 13.77
CA LEU A 188 9.16 2.52 13.74
C LEU A 188 9.64 3.01 15.11
N LEU A 189 10.66 2.38 15.68
CA LEU A 189 11.32 2.92 16.88
C LEU A 189 12.24 4.07 16.50
N VAL A 190 12.01 5.25 17.07
CA VAL A 190 12.83 6.45 16.89
C VAL A 190 13.25 7.00 18.25
N LEU A 191 14.36 7.73 18.29
CA LEU A 191 14.82 8.37 19.51
C LEU A 191 14.16 9.74 19.69
N ILE A 192 13.88 10.11 20.93
CA ILE A 192 13.44 11.45 21.30
C ILE A 192 14.38 11.97 22.38
N PRO A 193 14.92 13.18 22.24
CA PRO A 193 15.80 13.79 23.24
C PRO A 193 14.98 14.33 24.42
N SER A 194 14.39 13.43 25.19
CA SER A 194 13.55 13.74 26.34
C SER A 194 13.61 12.59 27.34
N ASN A 195 13.60 12.91 28.63
CA ASN A 195 13.46 11.97 29.73
C ASN A 195 12.00 11.85 30.23
N GLN A 196 11.07 12.65 29.69
CA GLN A 196 9.69 12.79 30.20
C GLN A 196 8.91 11.47 30.20
N ILE A 197 9.18 10.56 29.25
CA ILE A 197 8.53 9.23 29.23
C ILE A 197 8.95 8.40 30.44
N HIS A 198 10.22 8.47 30.83
CA HIS A 198 10.75 7.73 31.98
C HIS A 198 10.20 8.26 33.31
N GLU A 199 9.94 9.57 33.40
CA GLU A 199 9.30 10.18 34.57
C GLU A 199 7.87 9.65 34.81
N VAL A 200 7.17 9.25 33.74
CA VAL A 200 5.83 8.62 33.82
C VAL A 200 5.93 7.10 33.96
N ILE A 201 6.93 6.49 33.31
CA ILE A 201 7.10 5.03 33.24
C ILE A 201 8.56 4.66 33.55
N ASN A 202 8.82 4.37 34.82
CA ASN A 202 10.17 4.11 35.35
C ASN A 202 10.90 2.92 34.69
N PHE A 203 10.20 1.98 34.04
CA PHE A 203 10.82 0.85 33.36
C PHE A 203 11.21 1.14 31.89
N TRP A 204 10.79 2.29 31.35
CA TRP A 204 11.06 2.62 29.95
C TRP A 204 12.54 2.94 29.74
N PRO A 205 13.19 2.37 28.71
CA PRO A 205 14.63 2.51 28.52
C PRO A 205 15.00 3.96 28.18
N VAL A 206 16.02 4.46 28.89
CA VAL A 206 16.67 5.75 28.66
C VAL A 206 18.13 5.49 28.32
N PHE A 207 18.62 6.13 27.27
CA PHE A 207 20.01 6.06 26.84
C PHE A 207 20.66 7.42 27.05
N SER A 208 21.78 7.48 27.76
CA SER A 208 22.56 8.69 27.91
C SER A 208 23.76 8.66 26.97
N VAL A 209 23.92 9.73 26.18
CA VAL A 209 25.09 9.95 25.33
C VAL A 209 25.64 11.33 25.68
N GLY A 210 26.78 11.36 26.36
CA GLY A 210 27.34 12.60 26.91
C GLY A 210 26.39 13.21 27.94
N THR A 211 25.98 14.46 27.71
CA THR A 211 25.05 15.22 28.58
C THR A 211 23.59 15.10 28.15
N HIS A 212 23.29 14.40 27.06
CA HIS A 212 21.94 14.27 26.53
C HIS A 212 21.34 12.89 26.85
N SER A 213 20.07 12.87 27.25
CA SER A 213 19.28 11.66 27.45
C SER A 213 18.29 11.47 26.31
N PHE A 214 18.22 10.25 25.78
CA PHE A 214 17.29 9.83 24.75
C PHE A 214 16.35 8.75 25.27
N THR A 215 15.07 8.85 24.90
CA THR A 215 14.07 7.79 25.08
C THR A 215 13.66 7.23 23.73
N LEU A 216 13.23 5.97 23.71
CA LEU A 216 12.63 5.37 22.51
C LEU A 216 11.15 5.75 22.43
N MET A 217 10.67 6.05 21.23
CA MET A 217 9.24 6.18 20.93
C MET A 217 8.91 5.35 19.70
N ILE A 218 7.70 4.77 19.70
CA ILE A 218 7.13 4.15 18.51
C ILE A 218 6.49 5.26 17.66
N LEU A 219 6.94 5.42 16.43
CA LEU A 219 6.36 6.32 15.43
C LEU A 219 5.53 5.49 14.43
N PRO A 220 4.19 5.65 14.38
CA PRO A 220 3.37 4.92 13.43
C PRO A 220 3.48 5.54 12.03
N VAL A 221 4.10 4.83 11.09
CA VAL A 221 4.24 5.30 9.71
C VAL A 221 3.25 4.62 8.78
N LEU A 222 2.46 5.42 8.06
CA LEU A 222 1.39 4.93 7.20
C LEU A 222 1.91 4.58 5.79
N PHE A 223 1.99 3.29 5.45
CA PHE A 223 2.36 2.84 4.11
C PHE A 223 1.12 2.50 3.30
N GLY A 224 0.99 3.06 2.10
CA GLY A 224 -0.11 2.75 1.20
C GLY A 224 -0.01 3.49 -0.11
N ILE A 225 -0.80 3.07 -1.10
CA ILE A 225 -1.11 3.88 -2.27
C ILE A 225 -2.47 3.48 -2.81
N ARG A 226 -3.31 4.46 -3.16
CA ARG A 226 -4.52 4.22 -3.95
C ARG A 226 -4.25 4.48 -5.41
N MET A 227 -4.26 3.41 -6.19
CA MET A 227 -4.06 3.47 -7.63
C MET A 227 -4.98 2.46 -8.30
N THR A 228 -5.66 2.89 -9.36
CA THR A 228 -6.39 2.00 -10.26
C THR A 228 -5.50 1.68 -11.45
N VAL A 229 -5.40 0.41 -11.79
CA VAL A 229 -4.68 -0.10 -12.97
C VAL A 229 -5.69 -0.55 -14.00
N PHE A 230 -5.57 -0.09 -15.25
CA PHE A 230 -6.54 -0.35 -16.32
C PHE A 230 -5.98 -1.14 -17.50
N LYS A 231 -4.68 -1.04 -17.80
CA LYS A 231 -4.15 -1.54 -19.07
C LYS A 231 -2.91 -2.42 -18.93
N THR A 232 -2.23 -2.36 -17.80
CA THR A 232 -1.10 -3.24 -17.49
C THR A 232 -1.54 -4.32 -16.49
N MET A 233 -0.78 -5.40 -16.40
CA MET A 233 -1.03 -6.37 -15.33
C MET A 233 -0.75 -5.70 -13.98
N PRO A 234 -1.67 -5.77 -13.00
CA PRO A 234 -1.49 -5.10 -11.71
C PRO A 234 -0.18 -5.48 -11.02
N ASN A 235 0.15 -6.77 -10.97
CA ASN A 235 1.38 -7.28 -10.36
C ASN A 235 2.64 -6.65 -10.99
N ASP A 236 2.70 -6.61 -12.32
CA ASP A 236 3.85 -6.09 -13.05
C ASP A 236 4.02 -4.58 -12.86
N LEU A 237 2.90 -3.83 -12.84
CA LEU A 237 2.92 -2.40 -12.59
C LEU A 237 3.49 -2.08 -11.20
N PHE A 238 3.01 -2.76 -10.16
CA PHE A 238 3.48 -2.50 -8.79
C PHE A 238 4.91 -3.01 -8.55
N HIS A 239 5.33 -4.10 -9.19
CA HIS A 239 6.73 -4.52 -9.19
C HIS A 239 7.65 -3.45 -9.82
N LYS A 240 7.25 -2.90 -10.98
CA LYS A 240 7.98 -1.81 -11.64
C LYS A 240 7.98 -0.53 -10.78
N LEU A 241 6.84 -0.18 -10.18
CA LEU A 241 6.73 0.99 -9.29
C LEU A 241 7.64 0.85 -8.07
N GLY A 242 7.58 -0.28 -7.37
CA GLY A 242 8.44 -0.57 -6.22
C GLY A 242 9.92 -0.50 -6.58
N ASN A 243 10.34 -1.10 -7.70
CA ASN A 243 11.72 -1.02 -8.17
C ASN A 243 12.17 0.43 -8.47
N LYS A 244 11.30 1.26 -9.07
CA LYS A 244 11.62 2.68 -9.31
C LYS A 244 11.72 3.47 -8.00
N ILE A 245 10.87 3.19 -7.02
CA ILE A 245 10.94 3.80 -5.69
C ILE A 245 12.23 3.39 -4.96
N LEU A 246 12.69 2.15 -5.12
CA LEU A 246 13.98 1.72 -4.56
C LEU A 246 15.16 2.51 -5.14
N TRP A 247 15.14 2.88 -6.43
CA TRP A 247 16.14 3.79 -6.98
C TRP A 247 16.09 5.19 -6.36
N VAL A 248 14.89 5.70 -6.03
CA VAL A 248 14.76 6.95 -5.25
C VAL A 248 15.34 6.79 -3.85
N ALA A 249 15.17 5.62 -3.22
CA ALA A 249 15.79 5.32 -1.92
C ALA A 249 17.32 5.29 -2.00
N VAL A 250 17.91 4.72 -3.07
CA VAL A 250 19.36 4.72 -3.29
C VAL A 250 19.90 6.16 -3.38
N LEU A 251 19.21 7.03 -4.11
CA LEU A 251 19.55 8.46 -4.14
C LEU A 251 19.37 9.11 -2.76
N GLY A 252 18.33 8.73 -2.01
CA GLY A 252 18.12 9.17 -0.64
C GLY A 252 19.26 8.79 0.30
N ILE A 253 19.79 7.57 0.20
CA ILE A 253 20.96 7.12 0.98
C ILE A 253 22.18 8.00 0.68
N ALA A 254 22.44 8.28 -0.60
CA ALA A 254 23.53 9.16 -1.00
C ALA A 254 23.35 10.59 -0.44
N LEU A 255 22.14 11.15 -0.53
CA LEU A 255 21.84 12.49 0.02
C LEU A 255 21.94 12.52 1.55
N THR A 256 21.47 11.49 2.24
CA THR A 256 21.61 11.36 3.69
C THR A 256 23.08 11.32 4.09
N ALA A 257 23.92 10.56 3.38
CA ALA A 257 25.36 10.52 3.62
C ALA A 257 25.99 11.90 3.41
N VAL A 258 25.74 12.57 2.27
CA VAL A 258 26.25 13.92 1.98
C VAL A 258 25.82 14.93 3.03
N SER A 259 24.60 14.80 3.56
CA SER A 259 24.09 15.72 4.56
C SER A 259 24.88 15.73 5.87
N TYR A 260 25.66 14.68 6.16
CA TYR A 260 26.54 14.65 7.33
C TYR A 260 27.61 15.76 7.29
N TRP A 261 28.18 16.03 6.12
CA TRP A 261 29.14 17.11 5.92
C TRP A 261 28.48 18.46 5.64
N PHE A 262 27.29 18.45 5.04
CA PHE A 262 26.56 19.67 4.64
C PHE A 262 25.12 19.63 5.16
N PRO A 263 24.89 19.98 6.45
CA PRO A 263 23.57 19.91 7.09
C PRO A 263 22.50 20.76 6.39
N GLU A 264 22.90 21.90 5.81
CA GLU A 264 21.99 22.84 5.14
C GLU A 264 21.29 22.23 3.92
N ILE A 265 21.87 21.18 3.31
CA ILE A 265 21.31 20.51 2.14
C ILE A 265 20.08 19.66 2.51
N SER A 266 19.90 19.28 3.77
CA SER A 266 18.90 18.29 4.18
C SER A 266 17.47 18.67 3.79
N ILE A 267 17.08 19.93 3.94
CA ILE A 267 15.72 20.37 3.59
C ILE A 267 15.47 20.32 2.09
N TYR A 268 16.45 20.71 1.28
CA TYR A 268 16.40 20.63 -0.17
C TYR A 268 16.39 19.17 -0.64
N ALA A 269 17.18 18.30 0.02
CA ALA A 269 17.19 16.86 -0.26
C ALA A 269 15.83 16.20 0.01
N ILE A 270 15.15 16.55 1.11
CA ILE A 270 13.78 16.09 1.43
C ILE A 270 12.81 16.49 0.31
N LEU A 271 12.86 17.75 -0.12
CA LEU A 271 12.04 18.26 -1.21
C LEU A 271 12.31 17.52 -2.52
N VAL A 272 13.59 17.35 -2.89
CA VAL A 272 14.00 16.63 -4.12
C VAL A 272 13.51 15.18 -4.09
N LEU A 273 13.70 14.45 -2.99
CA LEU A 273 13.22 13.07 -2.85
C LEU A 273 11.70 12.98 -2.98
N THR A 274 10.98 13.94 -2.40
CA THR A 274 9.51 13.98 -2.45
C THR A 274 9.03 14.23 -3.88
N ILE A 275 9.62 15.19 -4.60
CA ILE A 275 9.30 15.47 -6.00
C ILE A 275 9.62 14.26 -6.88
N LEU A 276 10.78 13.63 -6.70
CA LEU A 276 11.17 12.44 -7.46
C LEU A 276 10.21 11.27 -7.21
N TYR A 277 9.83 11.03 -5.96
CA TYR A 277 8.82 10.03 -5.60
C TYR A 277 7.49 10.29 -6.32
N LEU A 278 6.98 11.52 -6.26
CA LEU A 278 5.75 11.89 -6.95
C LEU A 278 5.87 11.74 -8.47
N ALA A 279 6.97 12.19 -9.06
CA ALA A 279 7.23 12.06 -10.48
C ALA A 279 7.25 10.60 -10.92
N VAL A 280 7.84 9.69 -10.13
CA VAL A 280 7.83 8.24 -10.38
C VAL A 280 6.39 7.70 -10.35
N VAL A 281 5.63 8.02 -9.31
CA VAL A 281 4.24 7.56 -9.16
C VAL A 281 3.35 8.06 -10.31
N LEU A 282 3.45 9.36 -10.64
CA LEU A 282 2.70 9.98 -11.72
C LEU A 282 3.08 9.41 -13.09
N ARG A 283 4.39 9.25 -13.38
CA ARG A 283 4.84 8.66 -14.65
C ARG A 283 4.35 7.22 -14.82
N VAL A 284 4.41 6.39 -13.79
CA VAL A 284 3.91 5.00 -13.88
C VAL A 284 2.39 4.99 -14.13
N LYS A 285 1.64 5.85 -13.46
CA LYS A 285 0.19 5.99 -13.68
C LYS A 285 -0.13 6.47 -15.10
N MET A 286 0.62 7.44 -15.63
CA MET A 286 0.46 7.92 -17.00
C MET A 286 0.83 6.86 -18.03
N GLN A 287 1.87 6.05 -17.78
CA GLN A 287 2.26 4.93 -18.64
C GLN A 287 1.15 3.87 -18.73
N ASP A 288 0.47 3.57 -17.63
CA ASP A 288 -0.70 2.68 -17.66
C ASP A 288 -1.84 3.28 -18.50
N HIS A 289 -2.11 4.57 -18.33
CA HIS A 289 -3.16 5.25 -19.10
C HIS A 289 -2.86 5.35 -20.60
N ASN A 290 -1.58 5.44 -21.00
CA ASN A 290 -1.18 5.58 -22.41
C ASN A 290 -0.91 4.24 -23.11
N SER A 291 -0.98 3.11 -22.41
CA SER A 291 -0.91 1.78 -23.03
C SER A 291 -2.15 1.52 -23.92
N ASP A 292 -2.04 0.66 -24.92
CA ASP A 292 -3.19 0.29 -25.77
C ASP A 292 -3.90 -1.00 -25.33
N ASN A 293 -3.37 -1.67 -24.31
CA ASN A 293 -3.82 -3.01 -23.91
C ASN A 293 -4.94 -2.99 -22.86
N TRP A 294 -6.11 -2.47 -23.22
CA TRP A 294 -7.27 -2.48 -22.31
C TRP A 294 -7.69 -3.89 -21.89
N PHE A 295 -8.23 -4.02 -20.68
CA PHE A 295 -9.11 -5.14 -20.33
C PHE A 295 -10.53 -4.74 -20.73
N ASP A 296 -10.85 -4.83 -22.01
CA ASP A 296 -12.16 -4.52 -22.56
C ASP A 296 -13.01 -5.79 -22.76
N GLN A 297 -14.32 -5.57 -22.89
CA GLN A 297 -15.23 -6.61 -23.35
C GLN A 297 -14.85 -6.97 -24.79
N ALA A 298 -14.46 -8.23 -25.00
CA ALA A 298 -14.07 -8.72 -26.32
C ALA A 298 -15.31 -9.02 -27.16
N VAL A 299 -15.20 -8.80 -28.48
CA VAL A 299 -16.29 -9.09 -29.43
C VAL A 299 -16.35 -10.58 -29.79
N ASN A 300 -15.20 -11.26 -29.81
CA ASN A 300 -15.07 -12.66 -30.26
C ASN A 300 -14.57 -13.57 -29.13
N GLY A 301 -15.31 -13.61 -28.02
CA GLY A 301 -15.02 -14.50 -26.90
C GLY A 301 -15.20 -13.83 -25.54
N LEU A 302 -14.96 -14.59 -24.48
CA LEU A 302 -15.11 -14.12 -23.10
C LEU A 302 -13.77 -13.69 -22.50
N ARG A 303 -13.66 -12.40 -22.17
CA ARG A 303 -12.48 -11.85 -21.50
C ARG A 303 -12.51 -12.20 -20.01
N VAL A 304 -11.49 -12.90 -19.55
CA VAL A 304 -11.32 -13.21 -18.13
C VAL A 304 -10.87 -11.96 -17.37
N ILE A 305 -11.67 -11.48 -16.42
CA ILE A 305 -11.36 -10.30 -15.60
C ILE A 305 -10.97 -10.66 -14.16
N ALA A 306 -11.38 -11.82 -13.67
CA ALA A 306 -10.86 -12.39 -12.44
C ALA A 306 -10.93 -13.92 -12.47
N ILE A 307 -10.13 -14.51 -11.59
CA ILE A 307 -10.08 -15.96 -11.39
C ILE A 307 -10.15 -16.18 -9.88
N ARG A 308 -11.03 -17.08 -9.47
CA ARG A 308 -11.20 -17.47 -8.08
C ARG A 308 -10.09 -18.45 -7.67
N PRO A 309 -9.36 -18.19 -6.58
CA PRO A 309 -8.32 -19.12 -6.13
C PRO A 309 -8.88 -20.51 -5.85
N GLN A 310 -8.05 -21.54 -6.04
CA GLN A 310 -8.38 -22.94 -5.74
C GLN A 310 -9.55 -23.53 -6.54
N THR A 311 -9.99 -22.86 -7.61
CA THR A 311 -11.00 -23.37 -8.56
C THR A 311 -10.37 -24.12 -9.74
N PRO A 312 -11.15 -24.85 -10.57
CA PRO A 312 -10.63 -25.48 -11.78
C PRO A 312 -9.89 -24.51 -12.71
N ALA A 313 -10.40 -23.29 -12.91
CA ALA A 313 -9.75 -22.27 -13.74
C ALA A 313 -8.36 -21.85 -13.23
N ASP A 314 -8.20 -21.72 -11.91
CA ASP A 314 -6.91 -21.44 -11.27
C ASP A 314 -5.92 -22.60 -11.48
N LYS A 315 -6.39 -23.85 -11.30
CA LYS A 315 -5.59 -25.07 -11.51
C LYS A 315 -5.16 -25.26 -12.97
N MET A 316 -5.99 -24.86 -13.93
CA MET A 316 -5.69 -24.85 -15.37
C MET A 316 -4.65 -23.77 -15.76
N GLY A 317 -4.32 -22.86 -14.83
CA GLY A 317 -3.38 -21.77 -15.06
C GLY A 317 -3.89 -20.78 -16.11
N ILE A 318 -5.20 -20.57 -16.16
CA ILE A 318 -5.82 -19.44 -16.85
C ILE A 318 -5.33 -18.16 -16.14
N LYS A 319 -5.18 -17.06 -16.87
CA LYS A 319 -4.75 -15.79 -16.30
C LYS A 319 -5.75 -14.68 -16.62
N ILE A 320 -5.79 -13.69 -15.73
CA ILE A 320 -6.52 -12.44 -15.96
C ILE A 320 -6.08 -11.86 -17.31
N GLY A 321 -7.03 -11.49 -18.15
CA GLY A 321 -6.81 -10.98 -19.49
C GLY A 321 -6.75 -12.03 -20.60
N ASP A 322 -6.76 -13.33 -20.28
CA ASP A 322 -6.97 -14.38 -21.28
C ASP A 322 -8.37 -14.23 -21.92
N LEU A 323 -8.49 -14.57 -23.20
CA LEU A 323 -9.75 -14.61 -23.94
C LEU A 323 -10.15 -16.06 -24.16
N ILE A 324 -11.26 -16.50 -23.56
CA ILE A 324 -11.83 -17.82 -23.85
C ILE A 324 -12.57 -17.73 -25.18
N VAL A 325 -12.16 -18.53 -26.15
CA VAL A 325 -12.78 -18.55 -27.49
C VAL A 325 -13.57 -19.83 -27.76
N GLU A 326 -13.16 -20.96 -27.16
CA GLU A 326 -13.87 -22.23 -27.28
C GLU A 326 -13.91 -22.98 -25.95
N VAL A 327 -15.02 -23.66 -25.70
CA VAL A 327 -15.27 -24.59 -24.58
C VAL A 327 -15.68 -25.92 -25.18
N ASN A 328 -14.99 -27.02 -24.88
CA ASN A 328 -15.32 -28.35 -25.38
C ASN A 328 -15.48 -28.45 -26.91
N ASN A 329 -14.69 -27.64 -27.65
CA ASN A 329 -14.72 -27.46 -29.11
C ASN A 329 -15.93 -26.67 -29.66
N GLU A 330 -16.74 -26.07 -28.79
CA GLU A 330 -17.79 -25.13 -29.16
C GLU A 330 -17.32 -23.69 -28.99
N ALA A 331 -17.60 -22.83 -29.98
CA ALA A 331 -17.27 -21.41 -29.88
C ALA A 331 -18.20 -20.72 -28.87
N VAL A 332 -17.64 -19.85 -28.03
CA VAL A 332 -18.41 -19.14 -26.99
C VAL A 332 -18.21 -17.63 -27.10
N HIS A 333 -19.31 -16.88 -27.05
CA HIS A 333 -19.35 -15.43 -27.16
C HIS A 333 -20.04 -14.76 -25.97
N SER A 334 -20.86 -15.50 -25.23
CA SER A 334 -21.60 -15.02 -24.05
C SER A 334 -21.36 -15.92 -22.84
N GLU A 335 -21.57 -15.37 -21.64
CA GLU A 335 -21.45 -16.11 -20.39
C GLU A 335 -22.43 -17.31 -20.35
N ASP A 336 -23.65 -17.12 -20.88
CA ASP A 336 -24.64 -18.18 -21.02
C ASP A 336 -24.17 -19.31 -21.95
N GLU A 337 -23.58 -18.99 -23.09
CA GLU A 337 -22.98 -19.99 -24.00
C GLU A 337 -21.84 -20.76 -23.32
N PHE A 338 -21.01 -20.06 -22.54
CA PHE A 338 -19.93 -20.69 -21.79
C PHE A 338 -20.45 -21.71 -20.78
N TYR A 339 -21.46 -21.36 -19.98
CA TYR A 339 -22.04 -22.30 -19.03
C TYR A 339 -22.80 -23.44 -19.71
N LYS A 340 -23.47 -23.19 -20.84
CA LYS A 340 -24.12 -24.25 -21.63
C LYS A 340 -23.10 -25.25 -22.17
N ALA A 341 -22.04 -24.79 -22.83
CA ALA A 341 -20.99 -25.66 -23.36
C ALA A 341 -20.21 -26.42 -22.27
N LEU A 342 -20.19 -25.89 -21.04
CA LEU A 342 -19.63 -26.60 -19.88
C LEU A 342 -20.49 -27.82 -19.47
N LEU A 343 -21.82 -27.70 -19.58
CA LEU A 343 -22.76 -28.76 -19.17
C LEU A 343 -22.73 -29.96 -20.13
N ASP A 344 -22.28 -29.79 -21.36
CA ASP A 344 -22.16 -30.89 -22.34
C ASP A 344 -21.11 -31.94 -21.95
N SER A 345 -20.12 -31.57 -21.12
CA SER A 345 -19.11 -32.50 -20.60
C SER A 345 -18.84 -32.23 -19.12
N PRO A 346 -19.69 -32.73 -18.21
CA PRO A 346 -19.65 -32.36 -16.80
C PRO A 346 -18.43 -32.90 -16.05
N THR A 347 -17.70 -33.88 -16.60
CA THR A 347 -16.52 -34.50 -15.96
C THR A 347 -15.20 -34.02 -16.57
N PHE A 348 -15.23 -33.28 -17.68
CA PHE A 348 -14.04 -32.85 -18.40
C PHE A 348 -14.28 -31.51 -19.09
N CYS A 349 -13.42 -30.54 -18.83
CA CYS A 349 -13.47 -29.25 -19.49
C CYS A 349 -12.18 -28.99 -20.26
N ARG A 350 -12.32 -28.71 -21.55
CA ARG A 350 -11.25 -28.24 -22.42
C ARG A 350 -11.56 -26.81 -22.87
N LEU A 351 -10.65 -25.89 -22.61
CA LEU A 351 -10.78 -24.50 -23.02
C LEU A 351 -9.66 -24.15 -24.00
N LYS A 352 -10.03 -23.45 -25.07
CA LYS A 352 -9.08 -22.76 -25.94
C LYS A 352 -9.08 -21.29 -25.55
N VAL A 353 -7.93 -20.80 -25.12
CA VAL A 353 -7.76 -19.43 -24.65
C VAL A 353 -6.69 -18.70 -25.47
N ILE A 354 -6.90 -17.42 -25.75
CA ILE A 354 -5.90 -16.54 -26.36
C ILE A 354 -5.35 -15.64 -25.27
N ASN A 355 -4.06 -15.78 -24.96
CA ASN A 355 -3.42 -14.95 -23.95
C ASN A 355 -3.23 -13.51 -24.46
N ARG A 356 -2.89 -12.56 -23.58
CA ARG A 356 -2.66 -11.15 -23.93
C ARG A 356 -1.59 -10.91 -25.00
N ASN A 357 -0.70 -11.87 -25.20
CA ASN A 357 0.33 -11.83 -26.25
C ASN A 357 -0.16 -12.37 -27.61
N GLY A 358 -1.47 -12.66 -27.76
CA GLY A 358 -2.05 -13.22 -28.98
C GLY A 358 -1.77 -14.71 -29.20
N ARG A 359 -1.17 -15.40 -28.23
CA ARG A 359 -0.85 -16.84 -28.33
C ARG A 359 -2.02 -17.69 -27.88
N ILE A 360 -2.37 -18.68 -28.68
CA ILE A 360 -3.37 -19.69 -28.35
C ILE A 360 -2.76 -20.67 -27.34
N LYS A 361 -3.50 -20.94 -26.27
CA LYS A 361 -3.22 -21.95 -25.24
C LYS A 361 -4.45 -22.82 -25.13
N ILE A 362 -4.28 -24.14 -25.16
CA ILE A 362 -5.33 -25.08 -24.82
C ILE A 362 -5.05 -25.52 -23.40
N VAL A 363 -6.07 -25.45 -22.55
CA VAL A 363 -6.01 -25.91 -21.16
C VAL A 363 -7.13 -26.89 -20.92
N GLU A 364 -6.86 -27.89 -20.11
CA GLU A 364 -7.83 -28.95 -19.81
C GLU A 364 -7.75 -29.35 -18.35
N THR A 365 -8.89 -29.76 -17.79
CA THR A 365 -8.97 -30.32 -16.46
C THR A 365 -10.14 -31.29 -16.37
N ALA A 366 -9.97 -32.35 -15.59
CA ALA A 366 -11.11 -33.10 -15.09
C ALA A 366 -11.87 -32.25 -14.08
N ILE A 367 -13.20 -32.29 -14.14
CA ILE A 367 -14.09 -31.71 -13.13
C ILE A 367 -14.43 -32.85 -12.17
N TYR A 368 -13.90 -32.77 -10.95
CA TYR A 368 -14.14 -33.76 -9.90
C TYR A 368 -15.42 -33.41 -9.12
N SER A 369 -16.10 -34.41 -8.55
CA SER A 369 -17.30 -34.22 -7.70
C SER A 369 -17.08 -33.25 -6.53
N ASP A 370 -15.84 -33.15 -6.07
CA ASP A 370 -15.44 -32.33 -4.92
C ASP A 370 -14.94 -30.94 -5.35
N ALA A 371 -14.88 -30.66 -6.66
CA ALA A 371 -14.54 -29.34 -7.17
C ALA A 371 -15.73 -28.38 -6.94
N PRO A 372 -15.47 -27.08 -6.70
CA PRO A 372 -16.53 -26.07 -6.73
C PRO A 372 -17.37 -26.25 -7.99
N THR A 373 -18.70 -26.22 -7.87
CA THR A 373 -19.65 -26.40 -8.98
C THR A 373 -19.41 -25.39 -10.12
N GLU A 374 -18.77 -24.28 -9.80
CA GLU A 374 -18.46 -23.21 -10.74
C GLU A 374 -16.98 -23.27 -11.15
N MET A 375 -16.72 -23.03 -12.44
CA MET A 375 -15.36 -23.03 -13.01
C MET A 375 -14.41 -22.03 -12.35
N GLY A 376 -14.94 -20.97 -11.73
CA GLY A 376 -14.14 -19.96 -11.05
C GLY A 376 -13.62 -18.85 -11.94
N VAL A 377 -14.18 -18.68 -13.13
CA VAL A 377 -13.87 -17.58 -14.06
C VAL A 377 -14.91 -16.49 -13.88
N GLU A 378 -14.45 -15.24 -13.75
CA GLU A 378 -15.33 -14.06 -13.78
C GLU A 378 -15.08 -13.31 -15.10
N VAL A 379 -16.15 -12.96 -15.80
CA VAL A 379 -16.17 -12.28 -17.10
C VAL A 379 -17.00 -10.99 -17.02
N PHE A 380 -17.09 -10.24 -18.11
CA PHE A 380 -18.03 -9.13 -18.18
C PHE A 380 -19.45 -9.66 -18.33
N GLU A 381 -20.35 -9.24 -17.45
CA GLU A 381 -21.78 -9.50 -17.56
C GLU A 381 -22.30 -8.85 -18.86
N VAL A 382 -22.81 -9.69 -19.77
CA VAL A 382 -23.48 -9.26 -20.99
C VAL A 382 -24.94 -8.99 -20.62
N GLU A 383 -25.40 -7.76 -20.84
CA GLU A 383 -26.83 -7.40 -20.64
C GLU A 383 -27.73 -8.02 -21.70
#